data_AF-K2JXD5-F1
#
_entry.id   AF-K2JXD5-F1
#
_cell.length_a   1.000
_cell.length_b   1.000
_cell.length_c   1.000
_cell.angle_alpha   90.00
_cell.angle_beta   90.00
_cell.angle_gamma   90.00
#
_symmetry.space_group_name_H-M   'P 1'
#
loop_
_entity.id
_entity.type
_entity.pdbx_description
1 polymer ?
#
loop_
_entity_poly.entity_id
_entity_poly.type
_entity_poly.pdbx_seq_one_letter_code
_entity_poly.pdbx_strand_id
1 'polypeptide(L)'
;MSQSVLKLDEDILKKVQSHVPENSSPFQQGGEEEEYRFTTFLLDYFQKRKAVRTLPASGISYFIYIPPQLARKVENLGSSVLSLRRDKSRDLSGKIFLCLDSALNKNRVISFENSDNQRDVLEEKFQEIKELLGDFELLNAVVDFNIRSMSIFLTESPVDPTSEYEILIDIGRSQEQFSREKLTSFSYDFHETETKLPGCGLMIWKVQGDYTLTDHAEDRIARRFTFNLVKILGKDGVSQEARGSHGRSDLIIHSHAMVPEHGPCVLEFKVLRHGNSDDACEKWLSEGLEQVIDYGSDRAAKSHYLMVYDGRKRLGELDLIREKSREQGVTYLHFEMYNTPSGERKTKLKK
;
A
#
# COMPACT_ATOMS: atom_id res chain seq x y z
N MET A 1 16.74 -58.44 -6.40
CA MET A 1 15.80 -58.04 -7.46
C MET A 1 15.63 -56.53 -7.37
N SER A 2 16.13 -55.81 -8.38
CA SER A 2 16.11 -54.35 -8.45
C SER A 2 14.76 -53.89 -9.00
N GLN A 3 14.01 -53.09 -8.23
CA GLN A 3 12.80 -52.43 -8.71
C GLN A 3 13.21 -51.21 -9.57
N SER A 4 12.65 -51.16 -10.77
CA SER A 4 12.86 -50.12 -11.76
C SER A 4 12.46 -48.74 -11.24
N VAL A 5 13.41 -47.81 -11.24
CA VAL A 5 13.14 -46.37 -11.13
C VAL A 5 12.27 -45.97 -12.32
N LEU A 6 11.07 -45.44 -12.06
CA LEU A 6 10.23 -44.79 -13.06
C LEU A 6 11.04 -43.67 -13.70
N LYS A 7 11.58 -43.91 -14.91
CA LYS A 7 12.10 -42.85 -15.77
C LYS A 7 10.90 -42.00 -16.18
N LEU A 8 10.80 -40.81 -15.60
CA LEU A 8 9.89 -39.77 -16.08
C LEU A 8 10.24 -39.50 -17.54
N ASP A 9 9.25 -39.74 -18.39
CA ASP A 9 9.33 -39.53 -19.84
C ASP A 9 9.54 -38.04 -20.11
N GLU A 10 10.72 -37.68 -20.60
CA GLU A 10 11.12 -36.29 -20.86
C GLU A 10 10.15 -35.58 -21.84
N ASP A 11 9.45 -36.35 -22.67
CA ASP A 11 8.44 -35.84 -23.59
C ASP A 11 7.16 -35.37 -22.88
N ILE A 12 6.85 -35.90 -21.69
CA ILE A 12 5.72 -35.44 -20.87
C ILE A 12 6.05 -34.07 -20.24
N LEU A 13 7.28 -33.88 -19.74
CA LEU A 13 7.73 -32.60 -19.20
C LEU A 13 7.72 -31.49 -20.28
N LYS A 14 8.19 -31.80 -21.49
CA LYS A 14 8.12 -30.87 -22.63
C LYS A 14 6.68 -30.58 -23.06
N LYS A 15 5.80 -31.59 -23.09
CA LYS A 15 4.38 -31.39 -23.38
C LYS A 15 3.70 -30.50 -22.34
N VAL A 16 3.97 -30.70 -21.05
CA VAL A 16 3.41 -29.87 -19.97
C VAL A 16 3.90 -28.43 -20.09
N GLN A 17 5.20 -28.19 -20.36
CA GLN A 17 5.73 -26.84 -20.57
C GLN A 17 5.14 -26.14 -21.81
N SER A 18 4.89 -26.87 -22.89
CA SER A 18 4.30 -26.31 -24.12
C SER A 18 2.80 -25.98 -24.04
N HIS A 19 2.10 -26.43 -22.98
CA HIS A 19 0.68 -26.12 -22.75
C HIS A 19 0.48 -25.06 -21.66
N VAL A 20 1.55 -24.54 -21.08
CA VAL A 20 1.52 -23.34 -20.23
C VAL A 20 1.43 -22.15 -21.17
N PRO A 21 0.33 -21.38 -21.19
CA PRO A 21 0.23 -20.19 -22.03
C PRO A 21 1.39 -19.25 -21.68
N GLU A 22 2.03 -18.63 -22.67
CA GLU A 22 3.11 -17.65 -22.45
C GLU A 22 2.72 -16.46 -21.55
N ASN A 23 1.44 -16.36 -21.15
CA ASN A 23 0.89 -15.36 -20.23
C ASN A 23 0.42 -15.90 -18.86
N SER A 24 0.80 -17.11 -18.44
CA SER A 24 0.58 -17.51 -17.04
C SER A 24 1.69 -16.98 -16.12
N SER A 25 1.57 -15.70 -15.76
CA SER A 25 2.15 -15.02 -14.59
C SER A 25 3.69 -14.91 -14.49
N PRO A 26 4.28 -13.75 -14.86
CA PRO A 26 5.73 -13.48 -14.81
C PRO A 26 6.23 -12.92 -13.45
N PHE A 27 5.55 -13.15 -12.34
CA PHE A 27 5.88 -12.44 -11.09
C PHE A 27 6.97 -13.16 -10.28
N GLN A 28 8.04 -12.45 -9.92
CA GLN A 28 8.93 -12.84 -8.84
C GLN A 28 8.14 -12.85 -7.53
N GLN A 29 7.78 -14.06 -7.08
CA GLN A 29 7.14 -14.30 -5.79
C GLN A 29 8.17 -14.08 -4.68
N GLY A 30 7.80 -13.35 -3.64
CA GLY A 30 8.69 -12.82 -2.60
C GLY A 30 9.16 -11.37 -2.80
N GLY A 31 8.54 -10.60 -3.72
CA GLY A 31 8.80 -9.16 -3.87
C GLY A 31 7.88 -8.27 -3.03
N GLU A 32 8.11 -6.95 -3.08
CA GLU A 32 7.36 -5.90 -2.33
C GLU A 32 5.81 -6.04 -2.42
N GLU A 33 5.28 -6.57 -3.53
CA GLU A 33 3.84 -6.78 -3.72
C GLU A 33 3.27 -7.87 -2.80
N GLU A 34 3.96 -9.01 -2.65
CA GLU A 34 3.49 -10.11 -1.79
C GLU A 34 3.56 -9.73 -0.31
N GLU A 35 4.61 -8.99 0.06
CA GLU A 35 4.76 -8.41 1.40
C GLU A 35 3.62 -7.46 1.74
N TYR A 36 3.31 -6.57 0.80
CA TYR A 36 2.20 -5.63 0.92
C TYR A 36 0.86 -6.35 1.04
N ARG A 37 0.62 -7.38 0.21
CA ARG A 37 -0.62 -8.17 0.24
C ARG A 37 -0.77 -8.91 1.55
N PHE A 38 0.26 -9.61 2.00
CA PHE A 38 0.24 -10.36 3.26
C PHE A 38 -0.08 -9.44 4.45
N THR A 39 0.66 -8.33 4.55
CA THR A 39 0.44 -7.29 5.55
C THR A 39 -1.00 -6.79 5.53
N THR A 40 -1.50 -6.43 4.34
CA THR A 40 -2.87 -5.94 4.17
C THR A 40 -3.92 -6.96 4.62
N PHE A 41 -3.76 -8.24 4.26
CA PHE A 41 -4.72 -9.28 4.64
C PHE A 41 -4.68 -9.60 6.13
N LEU A 42 -3.52 -9.56 6.78
CA LEU A 42 -3.41 -9.66 8.23
C LEU A 42 -4.17 -8.51 8.91
N LEU A 43 -3.96 -7.28 8.47
CA LEU A 43 -4.64 -6.11 9.03
C LEU A 43 -6.16 -6.22 8.88
N ASP A 44 -6.65 -6.53 7.69
CA ASP A 44 -8.09 -6.76 7.43
C ASP A 44 -8.65 -7.87 8.34
N TYR A 45 -7.90 -8.96 8.53
CA TYR A 45 -8.29 -10.04 9.43
C TYR A 45 -8.44 -9.54 10.87
N PHE A 46 -7.46 -8.83 11.43
CA PHE A 46 -7.53 -8.32 12.80
C PHE A 46 -8.59 -7.23 12.99
N GLN A 47 -8.77 -6.33 12.02
CA GLN A 47 -9.86 -5.35 12.02
C GLN A 47 -11.23 -6.03 12.04
N LYS A 48 -11.42 -7.09 11.23
CA LYS A 48 -12.66 -7.86 11.23
C LYS A 48 -12.92 -8.55 12.56
N ARG A 49 -11.90 -9.14 13.19
CA ARG A 49 -12.03 -9.75 14.52
C ARG A 49 -12.34 -8.73 15.61
N LYS A 50 -11.74 -7.55 15.54
CA LYS A 50 -12.07 -6.43 16.41
C LYS A 50 -13.54 -6.03 16.30
N ALA A 51 -14.05 -5.90 15.08
CA ALA A 51 -15.45 -5.54 14.83
C ALA A 51 -16.43 -6.53 15.45
N VAL A 52 -16.09 -7.83 15.46
CA VAL A 52 -16.89 -8.88 16.11
C VAL A 52 -16.45 -9.21 17.54
N ARG A 53 -15.54 -8.43 18.13
CA ARG A 53 -15.00 -8.58 19.49
C ARG A 53 -14.41 -9.97 19.80
N THR A 54 -13.73 -10.56 18.83
CA THR A 54 -13.06 -11.87 18.96
C THR A 54 -11.54 -11.77 19.01
N LEU A 55 -10.98 -10.59 19.32
CA LEU A 55 -9.55 -10.48 19.59
C LEU A 55 -9.24 -11.09 20.96
N PRO A 56 -8.15 -11.87 21.11
CA PRO A 56 -7.69 -12.31 22.42
C PRO A 56 -7.45 -11.12 23.35
N ALA A 57 -7.66 -11.32 24.65
CA ALA A 57 -7.41 -10.29 25.65
C ALA A 57 -5.91 -10.14 25.98
N SER A 58 -5.13 -11.21 25.80
CA SER A 58 -3.72 -11.29 26.17
C SER A 58 -2.95 -12.33 25.35
N GLY A 59 -1.62 -12.26 25.46
CA GLY A 59 -0.64 -13.17 24.85
C GLY A 59 -0.14 -12.71 23.48
N ILE A 60 0.60 -13.59 22.82
CA ILE A 60 1.36 -13.27 21.60
C ILE A 60 1.11 -14.32 20.50
N SER A 61 1.12 -13.89 19.24
CA SER A 61 1.10 -14.77 18.07
C SER A 61 2.11 -14.35 17.03
N TYR A 62 2.65 -15.31 16.29
CA TYR A 62 3.49 -15.07 15.12
C TYR A 62 2.74 -15.49 13.85
N PHE A 63 2.82 -14.67 12.81
CA PHE A 63 2.32 -14.98 11.47
C PHE A 63 3.50 -14.92 10.52
N ILE A 64 3.85 -16.05 9.93
CA ILE A 64 5.03 -16.18 9.08
C ILE A 64 4.54 -16.50 7.68
N TYR A 65 4.88 -15.67 6.71
CA TYR A 65 4.61 -15.98 5.31
C TYR A 65 5.60 -17.03 4.81
N ILE A 66 5.08 -18.12 4.24
CA ILE A 66 5.88 -19.21 3.69
C ILE A 66 5.79 -19.14 2.17
N PRO A 67 6.91 -18.80 1.48
CA PRO A 67 6.95 -18.80 0.03
C PRO A 67 6.54 -20.17 -0.55
N PRO A 68 5.82 -20.21 -1.69
CA PRO A 68 5.30 -21.46 -2.26
C PRO A 68 6.36 -22.55 -2.49
N GLN A 69 7.58 -22.16 -2.88
CA GLN A 69 8.72 -23.04 -3.08
C GLN A 69 9.19 -23.74 -1.79
N LEU A 70 8.90 -23.15 -0.63
CA LEU A 70 9.22 -23.69 0.70
C LEU A 70 8.05 -24.40 1.36
N ALA A 71 6.82 -24.29 0.83
CA ALA A 71 5.61 -24.82 1.45
C ALA A 71 5.68 -26.33 1.76
N ARG A 72 6.34 -27.12 0.90
CA ARG A 72 6.55 -28.55 1.12
C ARG A 72 7.40 -28.85 2.36
N LYS A 73 8.37 -27.99 2.72
CA LYS A 73 9.23 -28.20 3.90
C LYS A 73 8.43 -28.11 5.20
N VAL A 74 7.35 -27.34 5.22
CA VAL A 74 6.53 -27.09 6.42
C VAL A 74 5.18 -27.78 6.37
N GLU A 75 4.92 -28.61 5.36
CA GLU A 75 3.61 -29.25 5.17
C GLU A 75 3.25 -30.20 6.31
N ASN A 76 4.23 -30.74 7.01
CA ASN A 76 4.01 -31.64 8.14
C ASN A 76 4.08 -30.93 9.51
N LEU A 77 4.32 -29.61 9.52
CA LEU A 77 4.34 -28.83 10.75
C LEU A 77 2.93 -28.40 11.14
N GLY A 78 2.58 -28.65 12.41
CA GLY A 78 1.34 -28.21 13.01
C GLY A 78 0.06 -28.78 12.37
N SER A 79 -1.06 -28.22 12.80
CA SER A 79 -2.39 -28.59 12.31
C SER A 79 -2.76 -27.79 11.06
N SER A 80 -3.42 -28.43 10.10
CA SER A 80 -3.95 -27.73 8.92
C SER A 80 -5.17 -26.90 9.30
N VAL A 81 -5.19 -25.65 8.83
CA VAL A 81 -6.29 -24.71 9.08
C VAL A 81 -6.77 -24.14 7.77
N LEU A 82 -8.04 -24.40 7.49
CA LEU A 82 -8.74 -23.79 6.37
C LEU A 82 -9.00 -22.31 6.67
N SER A 83 -8.56 -21.45 5.75
CA SER A 83 -8.79 -20.01 5.63
C SER A 83 -9.08 -19.25 6.94
N LEU A 84 -8.02 -18.74 7.58
CA LEU A 84 -8.15 -17.78 8.69
C LEU A 84 -8.99 -16.58 8.29
N ARG A 85 -8.89 -16.15 7.02
CA ARG A 85 -9.72 -15.07 6.48
C ARG A 85 -11.23 -15.28 6.68
N ARG A 86 -11.69 -16.53 6.70
CA ARG A 86 -13.10 -16.90 6.90
C ARG A 86 -13.42 -17.29 8.34
N ASP A 87 -12.50 -17.95 9.03
CA ASP A 87 -12.68 -18.40 10.42
C ASP A 87 -12.18 -17.36 11.44
N LYS A 88 -13.11 -16.49 11.86
CA LYS A 88 -12.87 -15.47 12.90
C LYS A 88 -13.05 -15.99 14.32
N SER A 89 -13.35 -17.27 14.53
CA SER A 89 -13.60 -17.83 15.87
C SER A 89 -12.34 -18.44 16.50
N ARG A 90 -11.32 -18.67 15.69
CA ARG A 90 -10.11 -19.39 16.08
C ARG A 90 -9.30 -18.68 17.16
N ASP A 91 -8.94 -19.41 18.19
CA ASP A 91 -8.02 -18.91 19.20
C ASP A 91 -6.63 -18.64 18.58
N LEU A 92 -6.03 -17.49 18.89
CA LEU A 92 -4.73 -17.06 18.33
C LEU A 92 -3.60 -17.10 19.35
N SER A 93 -3.91 -16.85 20.62
CA SER A 93 -2.88 -16.62 21.63
C SER A 93 -1.98 -17.85 21.78
N GLY A 94 -0.66 -17.64 21.84
CA GLY A 94 0.32 -18.72 22.01
C GLY A 94 0.56 -19.58 20.78
N LYS A 95 0.46 -19.01 19.58
CA LYS A 95 0.53 -19.79 18.33
C LYS A 95 1.44 -19.17 17.29
N ILE A 96 2.03 -20.06 16.49
CA ILE A 96 2.70 -19.72 15.24
C ILE A 96 1.80 -20.14 14.08
N PHE A 97 1.48 -19.18 13.21
CA PHE A 97 0.72 -19.35 11.99
C PHE A 97 1.65 -19.33 10.79
N LEU A 98 1.85 -20.49 10.15
CA LEU A 98 2.57 -20.60 8.89
C LEU A 98 1.59 -20.36 7.75
N CYS A 99 1.67 -19.18 7.13
CA CYS A 99 0.75 -18.72 6.10
C CYS A 99 1.30 -19.12 4.74
N LEU A 100 0.71 -20.15 4.12
CA LEU A 100 1.17 -20.73 2.85
C LEU A 100 0.70 -19.94 1.62
N ASP A 101 -0.07 -18.88 1.84
CA ASP A 101 -0.39 -17.86 0.85
C ASP A 101 -0.57 -16.49 1.53
N SER A 102 -0.36 -15.41 0.78
CA SER A 102 -0.47 -14.04 1.30
C SER A 102 -1.90 -13.66 1.69
N ALA A 103 -2.91 -14.39 1.20
CA ALA A 103 -4.32 -14.11 1.44
C ALA A 103 -4.90 -14.83 2.68
N LEU A 104 -4.05 -15.51 3.45
CA LEU A 104 -4.39 -16.27 4.65
C LEU A 104 -5.45 -17.37 4.40
N ASN A 105 -5.52 -17.93 3.18
CA ASN A 105 -6.47 -18.99 2.85
C ASN A 105 -5.95 -20.39 3.21
N LYS A 106 -4.63 -20.57 3.19
CA LYS A 106 -3.96 -21.82 3.55
C LYS A 106 -2.99 -21.56 4.68
N ASN A 107 -3.25 -22.14 5.85
CA ASN A 107 -2.41 -21.92 7.01
C ASN A 107 -2.12 -23.23 7.73
N ARG A 108 -0.92 -23.33 8.31
CA ARG A 108 -0.61 -24.32 9.36
C ARG A 108 -0.51 -23.61 10.69
N VAL A 109 -0.98 -24.26 11.74
CA VAL A 109 -0.97 -23.69 13.09
C VAL A 109 -0.26 -24.63 14.03
N ILE A 110 0.80 -24.11 14.63
CA ILE A 110 1.53 -24.75 15.71
C ILE A 110 1.06 -24.08 17.00
N SER A 111 0.51 -24.89 17.90
CA SER A 111 0.02 -24.42 19.19
C SER A 111 1.03 -24.79 20.27
N PHE A 112 1.31 -23.84 21.15
CA PHE A 112 2.18 -24.03 22.29
C PHE A 112 1.38 -23.88 23.57
N GLU A 113 1.80 -24.57 24.62
CA GLU A 113 1.17 -24.42 25.92
C GLU A 113 1.41 -23.01 26.47
N ASN A 114 0.44 -22.48 27.21
CA ASN A 114 0.58 -21.19 27.87
C ASN A 114 1.64 -21.31 28.97
N SER A 115 2.77 -20.65 28.78
CA SER A 115 3.84 -20.50 29.77
C SER A 115 4.01 -19.02 30.15
N ASP A 116 4.59 -18.76 31.31
CA ASP A 116 4.89 -17.40 31.77
C ASP A 116 5.85 -16.66 30.82
N ASN A 117 6.68 -17.40 30.06
CA ASN A 117 7.60 -16.88 29.03
C ASN A 117 7.15 -17.26 27.60
N GLN A 118 5.87 -17.09 27.31
CA GLN A 118 5.30 -17.43 26.00
C GLN A 118 6.05 -16.79 24.81
N ARG A 119 6.58 -15.58 24.97
CA ARG A 119 7.35 -14.88 23.93
C ARG A 119 8.63 -15.63 23.57
N ASP A 120 9.41 -16.01 24.58
CA ASP A 120 10.70 -16.68 24.38
C ASP A 120 10.51 -18.04 23.71
N VAL A 121 9.47 -18.78 24.10
CA VAL A 121 9.13 -20.07 23.47
C VAL A 121 8.75 -19.89 22.00
N LEU A 122 7.94 -18.88 21.68
CA LEU A 122 7.55 -18.61 20.29
C LEU A 122 8.73 -18.13 19.45
N GLU A 123 9.63 -17.33 20.03
CA GLU A 123 10.84 -16.84 19.35
C GLU A 123 11.82 -17.99 19.08
N GLU A 124 12.11 -18.84 20.06
CA GLU A 124 12.95 -20.04 19.88
C GLU A 124 12.41 -20.92 18.74
N LYS A 125 11.09 -21.14 18.73
CA LYS A 125 10.43 -21.95 17.69
C LYS A 125 10.40 -21.27 16.33
N PHE A 126 10.33 -19.94 16.30
CA PHE A 126 10.49 -19.18 15.07
C PHE A 126 11.89 -19.35 14.48
N GLN A 127 12.93 -19.29 15.31
CA GLN A 127 14.31 -19.52 14.88
C GLN A 127 14.51 -20.96 14.34
N GLU A 128 13.96 -21.97 15.01
CA GLU A 128 13.97 -23.36 14.50
C GLU A 128 13.30 -23.48 13.11
N ILE A 129 12.20 -22.74 12.89
CA ILE A 129 11.52 -22.71 11.59
C ILE A 129 12.39 -21.99 10.54
N LYS A 130 13.03 -20.87 10.89
CA LYS A 130 13.98 -20.18 10.01
C LYS A 130 15.11 -21.14 9.60
N GLU A 131 15.73 -21.84 10.54
CA GLU A 131 16.79 -22.83 10.28
C GLU A 131 16.33 -23.96 9.35
N LEU A 132 15.12 -24.51 9.55
CA LEU A 132 14.56 -25.55 8.68
C LEU A 132 14.37 -25.05 7.23
N LEU A 133 13.98 -23.79 7.09
CA LEU A 133 13.70 -23.17 5.79
C LEU A 133 14.99 -22.79 5.05
N GLY A 134 16.08 -22.57 5.78
CA GLY A 134 17.40 -22.19 5.29
C GLY A 134 17.61 -20.67 5.39
N ASP A 135 18.64 -20.14 4.73
CA ASP A 135 18.98 -18.70 4.71
C ASP A 135 17.98 -17.84 3.90
N PHE A 136 16.68 -18.16 3.96
CA PHE A 136 15.62 -17.34 3.41
C PHE A 136 15.20 -16.30 4.45
N GLU A 137 15.19 -15.05 4.03
CA GLU A 137 14.47 -14.02 4.76
C GLU A 137 12.97 -14.31 4.70
N LEU A 138 12.35 -14.38 5.88
CA LEU A 138 10.93 -14.68 6.02
C LEU A 138 10.22 -13.43 6.48
N LEU A 139 9.28 -12.96 5.66
CA LEU A 139 8.29 -11.98 6.09
C LEU A 139 7.50 -12.54 7.27
N ASN A 140 7.54 -11.84 8.41
CA ASN A 140 6.77 -12.23 9.58
C ASN A 140 6.13 -11.03 10.29
N ALA A 141 5.02 -11.30 10.96
CA ALA A 141 4.33 -10.37 11.83
C ALA A 141 4.18 -10.96 13.23
N VAL A 142 4.52 -10.19 14.26
CA VAL A 142 4.32 -10.51 15.66
C VAL A 142 3.16 -9.68 16.18
N VAL A 143 2.14 -10.34 16.72
CA VAL A 143 0.95 -9.67 17.27
C VAL A 143 0.96 -9.82 18.78
N ASP A 144 1.03 -8.71 19.50
CA ASP A 144 0.92 -8.65 20.95
C ASP A 144 -0.48 -8.16 21.34
N PHE A 145 -1.28 -9.06 21.93
CA PHE A 145 -2.64 -8.76 22.32
C PHE A 145 -2.74 -7.94 23.61
N ASN A 146 -1.69 -7.95 24.45
CA ASN A 146 -1.68 -7.20 25.71
C ASN A 146 -1.65 -5.71 25.43
N ILE A 147 -0.77 -5.30 24.51
CA ILE A 147 -0.63 -3.90 24.08
C ILE A 147 -1.41 -3.58 22.79
N ARG A 148 -2.04 -4.59 22.19
CA ARG A 148 -2.83 -4.50 20.95
C ARG A 148 -2.04 -3.89 19.80
N SER A 149 -0.84 -4.41 19.57
CA SER A 149 0.00 -4.01 18.45
C SER A 149 0.35 -5.20 17.56
N MET A 150 0.68 -4.89 16.31
CA MET A 150 1.29 -5.80 15.36
C MET A 150 2.60 -5.19 14.88
N SER A 151 3.70 -5.91 15.07
CA SER A 151 5.01 -5.60 14.50
C SER A 151 5.19 -6.43 13.24
N ILE A 152 5.47 -5.79 12.10
CA ILE A 152 5.75 -6.47 10.83
C ILE A 152 7.22 -6.23 10.49
N PHE A 153 7.94 -7.32 10.24
CA PHE A 153 9.36 -7.30 9.91
C PHE A 153 9.50 -7.51 8.41
N LEU A 154 9.97 -6.47 7.73
CA LEU A 154 10.27 -6.45 6.30
C LEU A 154 11.78 -6.46 6.11
N THR A 155 12.27 -7.08 5.05
CA THR A 155 13.68 -7.00 4.68
C THR A 155 13.88 -6.03 3.52
N GLU A 156 14.72 -5.02 3.72
CA GLU A 156 15.03 -4.06 2.67
C GLU A 156 16.24 -4.54 1.84
N SER A 157 16.00 -4.69 0.54
CA SER A 157 16.94 -4.40 -0.55
C SER A 157 18.12 -5.37 -0.76
N PRO A 158 18.45 -5.71 -2.03
CA PRO A 158 19.60 -6.56 -2.40
C PRO A 158 20.99 -5.95 -2.13
N VAL A 159 21.07 -4.80 -1.45
CA VAL A 159 22.32 -4.06 -1.19
C VAL A 159 22.88 -4.35 0.21
N ASP A 160 22.02 -4.66 1.18
CA ASP A 160 22.42 -5.09 2.53
C ASP A 160 21.39 -6.07 3.11
N PRO A 161 21.57 -7.39 2.94
CA PRO A 161 20.65 -8.44 3.42
C PRO A 161 20.68 -8.60 4.95
N THR A 162 21.05 -7.55 5.69
CA THR A 162 21.04 -7.52 7.15
C THR A 162 20.17 -6.41 7.73
N SER A 163 19.62 -5.51 6.89
CA SER A 163 18.70 -4.46 7.34
C SER A 163 17.25 -4.96 7.37
N GLU A 164 16.83 -5.53 8.50
CA GLU A 164 15.40 -5.72 8.83
C GLU A 164 14.80 -4.38 9.29
N TYR A 165 13.65 -3.98 8.74
CA TYR A 165 12.86 -2.83 9.18
C TYR A 165 11.55 -3.30 9.85
N GLU A 166 11.26 -2.75 11.04
CA GLU A 166 10.04 -3.04 11.79
C GLU A 166 8.98 -1.94 11.56
N ILE A 167 7.79 -2.36 11.10
CA ILE A 167 6.58 -1.52 11.08
C ILE A 167 5.72 -1.89 12.29
N LEU A 168 5.49 -0.92 13.18
CA LEU A 168 4.58 -1.08 14.32
C LEU A 168 3.20 -0.52 14.01
N ILE A 169 2.16 -1.35 14.17
CA ILE A 169 0.77 -1.04 13.86
C ILE A 169 -0.11 -1.22 15.10
N ASP A 170 -0.92 -0.22 15.44
CA ASP A 170 -1.89 -0.28 16.55
C ASP A 170 -3.20 -0.93 16.10
N ILE A 171 -3.42 -2.19 16.49
CA ILE A 171 -4.68 -2.91 16.22
C ILE A 171 -5.76 -2.60 17.28
N GLY A 172 -5.40 -1.89 18.34
CA GLY A 172 -6.24 -1.50 19.48
C GLY A 172 -7.10 -0.26 19.25
N ARG A 173 -6.67 0.72 18.45
CA ARG A 173 -7.43 1.95 18.14
C ARG A 173 -8.33 1.81 16.91
N SER A 174 -9.52 2.42 16.93
CA SER A 174 -10.32 2.56 15.71
C SER A 174 -9.61 3.59 14.84
N GLN A 175 -8.79 3.13 13.92
CA GLN A 175 -8.12 3.98 12.95
C GLN A 175 -9.18 4.55 12.01
N GLU A 176 -9.12 5.86 11.78
CA GLU A 176 -10.03 6.52 10.87
C GLU A 176 -9.83 5.95 9.46
N GLN A 177 -10.93 5.67 8.75
CA GLN A 177 -10.89 5.24 7.37
C GLN A 177 -11.49 6.31 6.47
N PHE A 178 -10.91 6.47 5.29
CA PHE A 178 -11.40 7.39 4.28
C PHE A 178 -12.29 6.65 3.27
N SER A 179 -13.46 7.24 3.00
CA SER A 179 -14.20 6.95 1.77
C SER A 179 -13.69 7.82 0.62
N ARG A 180 -14.16 7.60 -0.61
CA ARG A 180 -13.82 8.48 -1.75
C ARG A 180 -14.34 9.90 -1.51
N GLU A 181 -15.55 10.02 -0.97
CA GLU A 181 -16.18 11.31 -0.66
C GLU A 181 -15.38 12.05 0.40
N LYS A 182 -14.92 11.33 1.44
CA LYS A 182 -14.12 11.90 2.51
C LYS A 182 -12.73 12.34 2.03
N LEU A 183 -12.07 11.54 1.19
CA LEU A 183 -10.79 11.91 0.58
C LEU A 183 -10.95 13.12 -0.35
N THR A 184 -12.04 13.17 -1.13
CA THR A 184 -12.36 14.31 -2.00
C THR A 184 -12.60 15.57 -1.17
N SER A 185 -13.42 15.50 -0.12
CA SER A 185 -13.66 16.62 0.80
C SER A 185 -12.36 17.10 1.45
N PHE A 186 -11.58 16.18 2.00
CA PHE A 186 -10.27 16.48 2.59
C PHE A 186 -9.35 17.20 1.58
N SER A 187 -9.39 16.78 0.31
CA SER A 187 -8.58 17.39 -0.74
C SER A 187 -8.98 18.82 -1.06
N TYR A 188 -10.27 19.11 -1.11
CA TYR A 188 -10.77 20.48 -1.26
C TYR A 188 -10.42 21.34 -0.04
N ASP A 189 -10.60 20.82 1.17
CA ASP A 189 -10.27 21.54 2.41
C ASP A 189 -8.77 21.84 2.49
N PHE A 190 -7.94 20.88 2.13
CA PHE A 190 -6.49 21.07 2.00
C PHE A 190 -6.18 22.17 0.99
N HIS A 191 -6.81 22.15 -0.19
CA HIS A 191 -6.57 23.17 -1.19
C HIS A 191 -6.90 24.57 -0.66
N GLU A 192 -8.10 24.74 -0.12
CA GLU A 192 -8.60 26.02 0.41
C GLU A 192 -7.70 26.59 1.50
N THR A 193 -7.14 25.73 2.36
CA THR A 193 -6.35 26.15 3.52
C THR A 193 -4.86 26.31 3.24
N GLU A 194 -4.29 25.46 2.39
CA GLU A 194 -2.83 25.33 2.25
C GLU A 194 -2.31 25.87 0.91
N THR A 195 -3.04 25.71 -0.20
CA THR A 195 -2.47 25.96 -1.56
C THR A 195 -3.18 27.03 -2.39
N LYS A 196 -4.45 27.33 -2.09
CA LYS A 196 -5.25 28.29 -2.87
C LYS A 196 -4.63 29.67 -2.90
N LEU A 197 -4.23 30.19 -1.76
CA LEU A 197 -3.60 31.51 -1.64
C LEU A 197 -2.11 31.34 -1.30
N PRO A 198 -1.25 32.30 -1.69
CA PRO A 198 0.16 32.23 -1.38
C PRO A 198 0.38 32.41 0.13
N GLY A 199 0.78 31.32 0.81
CA GLY A 199 1.13 31.32 2.22
C GLY A 199 2.63 31.13 2.49
N CYS A 200 3.10 31.61 3.63
CA CYS A 200 4.48 31.39 4.10
C CYS A 200 4.76 29.93 4.50
N GLY A 201 3.72 29.11 4.74
CA GLY A 201 3.86 27.73 5.20
C GLY A 201 4.43 26.76 4.16
N LEU A 202 3.90 26.76 2.92
CA LEU A 202 4.38 25.86 1.85
C LEU A 202 5.47 26.49 0.97
N MET A 203 5.53 27.82 0.87
CA MET A 203 6.48 28.54 0.02
C MET A 203 6.53 28.01 -1.44
N ILE A 204 5.39 27.67 -2.04
CA ILE A 204 5.32 27.14 -3.41
C ILE A 204 5.52 28.22 -4.49
N TRP A 205 5.29 29.49 -4.15
CA TRP A 205 5.55 30.63 -5.02
C TRP A 205 6.97 31.13 -4.81
N LYS A 206 7.78 31.16 -5.89
CA LYS A 206 9.13 31.73 -5.89
C LYS A 206 9.08 33.26 -5.86
N VAL A 207 8.20 33.84 -6.67
CA VAL A 207 7.91 35.28 -6.69
C VAL A 207 6.40 35.47 -6.76
N GLN A 208 5.82 35.98 -5.66
CA GLN A 208 4.40 36.33 -5.62
C GLN A 208 4.16 37.51 -6.57
N GLY A 209 3.06 37.50 -7.32
CA GLY A 209 2.76 38.52 -8.35
C GLY A 209 3.18 38.16 -9.78
N ASP A 210 4.25 37.38 -9.97
CA ASP A 210 4.81 37.06 -11.30
C ASP A 210 4.41 35.68 -11.85
N TYR A 211 3.55 34.95 -11.12
CA TYR A 211 3.12 33.59 -11.48
C TYR A 211 4.26 32.56 -11.54
N THR A 212 5.35 32.83 -10.83
CA THR A 212 6.53 31.96 -10.82
C THR A 212 6.47 31.02 -9.62
N LEU A 213 6.23 29.73 -9.87
CA LEU A 213 6.31 28.67 -8.88
C LEU A 213 7.76 28.19 -8.70
N THR A 214 8.08 27.64 -7.54
CA THR A 214 9.35 26.91 -7.32
C THR A 214 9.37 25.59 -8.10
N ASP A 215 10.54 25.13 -8.50
CA ASP A 215 10.69 23.86 -9.23
C ASP A 215 10.16 22.68 -8.39
N HIS A 216 10.26 22.76 -7.06
CA HIS A 216 9.77 21.76 -6.11
C HIS A 216 8.30 21.95 -5.67
N ALA A 217 7.48 22.69 -6.43
CA ALA A 217 6.11 22.98 -6.01
C ALA A 217 5.29 21.70 -5.81
N GLU A 218 5.41 20.75 -6.73
CA GLU A 218 4.72 19.45 -6.70
C GLU A 218 5.11 18.65 -5.46
N ASP A 219 6.41 18.40 -5.27
CA ASP A 219 6.95 17.70 -4.09
C ASP A 219 6.47 18.33 -2.76
N ARG A 220 6.48 19.66 -2.66
CA ARG A 220 6.06 20.37 -1.44
C ARG A 220 4.59 20.19 -1.15
N ILE A 221 3.75 20.25 -2.19
CA ILE A 221 2.31 20.03 -2.08
C ILE A 221 2.06 18.58 -1.65
N ALA A 222 2.65 17.61 -2.35
CA ALA A 222 2.50 16.19 -2.03
C ALA A 222 2.95 15.88 -0.59
N ARG A 223 4.15 16.33 -0.17
CA ARG A 223 4.66 16.14 1.21
C ARG A 223 3.73 16.74 2.26
N ARG A 224 3.22 17.95 2.01
CA ARG A 224 2.33 18.64 2.96
C ARG A 224 0.97 17.96 3.03
N PHE A 225 0.46 17.46 1.91
CA PHE A 225 -0.75 16.65 1.84
C PHE A 225 -0.59 15.33 2.61
N THR A 226 0.49 14.59 2.36
CA THR A 226 0.86 13.36 3.10
C THR A 226 0.91 13.62 4.60
N PHE A 227 1.60 14.69 5.02
CA PHE A 227 1.73 15.03 6.44
C PHE A 227 0.37 15.25 7.12
N ASN A 228 -0.58 15.91 6.44
CA ASN A 228 -1.91 16.12 6.98
C ASN A 228 -2.74 14.82 6.99
N LEU A 229 -2.61 13.96 5.97
CA LEU A 229 -3.26 12.65 5.96
C LEU A 229 -2.72 11.73 7.07
N VAL A 230 -1.41 11.64 7.24
CA VAL A 230 -0.75 10.78 8.25
C VAL A 230 -1.21 11.11 9.67
N LYS A 231 -1.52 12.38 9.97
CA LYS A 231 -2.07 12.77 11.28
C LYS A 231 -3.44 12.17 11.57
N ILE A 232 -4.21 11.87 10.52
CA ILE A 232 -5.58 11.36 10.63
C ILE A 232 -5.58 9.83 10.48
N LEU A 233 -4.92 9.35 9.42
CA LEU A 233 -4.91 7.95 9.01
C LEU A 233 -3.80 7.12 9.65
N GLY A 234 -2.82 7.74 10.33
CA GLY A 234 -1.63 7.06 10.84
C GLY A 234 -0.51 6.98 9.80
N LYS A 235 0.72 6.71 10.27
CA LYS A 235 1.92 6.59 9.43
C LYS A 235 1.92 5.32 8.58
N ASP A 236 1.33 4.28 9.12
CA ASP A 236 1.08 2.98 8.50
C ASP A 236 0.01 3.04 7.40
N GLY A 237 -0.92 4.01 7.48
CA GLY A 237 -2.01 4.18 6.53
C GLY A 237 -1.64 4.85 5.22
N VAL A 238 -0.49 5.51 5.13
CA VAL A 238 -0.09 6.35 3.99
C VAL A 238 1.38 6.19 3.68
N SER A 239 1.70 5.88 2.43
CA SER A 239 3.06 5.91 1.89
C SER A 239 3.24 7.06 0.91
N GLN A 240 4.41 7.69 0.95
CA GLN A 240 4.82 8.70 -0.03
C GLN A 240 6.02 8.19 -0.81
N GLU A 241 6.11 8.56 -2.09
CA GLU A 241 7.25 8.21 -2.95
C GLU A 241 7.50 6.68 -3.00
N ALA A 242 6.43 5.89 -2.94
CA ALA A 242 6.50 4.43 -2.94
C ALA A 242 6.93 3.89 -4.30
N ARG A 243 7.93 3.00 -4.31
CA ARG A 243 8.44 2.36 -5.54
C ARG A 243 7.49 1.28 -6.04
N GLY A 244 7.51 1.02 -7.33
CA GLY A 244 6.69 0.02 -7.99
C GLY A 244 7.38 -0.45 -9.27
N SER A 245 6.76 -1.39 -9.97
CA SER A 245 7.34 -1.95 -11.19
C SER A 245 7.36 -0.92 -12.34
N HIS A 246 6.42 0.03 -12.32
CA HIS A 246 6.30 1.09 -13.32
C HIS A 246 6.93 2.43 -12.90
N GLY A 247 7.49 2.52 -11.69
CA GLY A 247 8.16 3.75 -11.23
C GLY A 247 7.88 4.07 -9.78
N ARG A 248 7.64 5.34 -9.48
CA ARG A 248 7.46 5.84 -8.11
C ARG A 248 6.20 6.68 -8.04
N SER A 249 5.23 6.20 -7.27
CA SER A 249 3.98 6.93 -7.03
C SER A 249 4.19 8.04 -6.03
N ASP A 250 3.52 9.18 -6.22
CA ASP A 250 3.59 10.29 -5.27
C ASP A 250 3.03 9.91 -3.89
N LEU A 251 1.84 9.31 -3.86
CA LEU A 251 1.17 8.94 -2.61
C LEU A 251 0.27 7.71 -2.78
N ILE A 252 0.33 6.81 -1.80
CA ILE A 252 -0.55 5.66 -1.65
C ILE A 252 -1.26 5.75 -0.31
N ILE A 253 -2.58 5.60 -0.30
CA ILE A 253 -3.35 5.31 0.91
C ILE A 253 -3.64 3.81 0.93
N HIS A 254 -3.19 3.15 1.99
CA HIS A 254 -3.27 1.70 2.09
C HIS A 254 -4.69 1.22 2.36
N SER A 255 -4.96 -0.04 2.02
CA SER A 255 -6.30 -0.63 2.07
C SER A 255 -6.97 -0.53 3.44
N HIS A 256 -6.20 -0.56 4.53
CA HIS A 256 -6.73 -0.51 5.90
C HIS A 256 -7.10 0.91 6.35
N ALA A 257 -6.57 1.93 5.67
CA ALA A 257 -6.87 3.35 5.88
C ALA A 257 -7.97 3.86 4.92
N MET A 258 -8.41 3.02 3.99
CA MET A 258 -9.58 3.24 3.13
C MET A 258 -10.72 2.34 3.56
N VAL A 259 -11.97 2.73 3.26
CA VAL A 259 -13.10 1.82 3.43
C VAL A 259 -12.97 0.62 2.49
N PRO A 260 -13.32 -0.61 2.92
CA PRO A 260 -13.00 -1.84 2.17
C PRO A 260 -13.51 -1.89 0.72
N GLU A 261 -14.64 -1.24 0.46
CA GLU A 261 -15.26 -1.15 -0.87
C GLU A 261 -14.40 -0.34 -1.85
N HIS A 262 -13.69 0.67 -1.35
CA HIS A 262 -12.86 1.57 -2.17
C HIS A 262 -11.40 1.16 -2.26
N GLY A 263 -10.96 0.18 -1.44
CA GLY A 263 -9.63 -0.43 -1.49
C GLY A 263 -8.47 0.56 -1.34
N PRO A 264 -7.23 0.12 -1.59
CA PRO A 264 -6.10 1.04 -1.62
C PRO A 264 -6.30 2.09 -2.72
N CYS A 265 -5.75 3.28 -2.47
CA CYS A 265 -5.90 4.44 -3.31
C CYS A 265 -4.53 4.96 -3.74
N VAL A 266 -4.36 5.25 -5.02
CA VAL A 266 -3.18 5.93 -5.55
C VAL A 266 -3.54 7.36 -5.92
N LEU A 267 -2.68 8.30 -5.53
CA LEU A 267 -2.82 9.71 -5.86
C LEU A 267 -1.55 10.16 -6.58
N GLU A 268 -1.73 10.74 -7.76
CA GLU A 268 -0.67 11.40 -8.54
C GLU A 268 -0.89 12.90 -8.52
N PHE A 269 0.17 13.68 -8.29
CA PHE A 269 0.12 15.13 -8.22
C PHE A 269 0.73 15.73 -9.49
N LYS A 270 0.08 16.75 -10.05
CA LYS A 270 0.63 17.52 -11.18
C LYS A 270 0.46 19.01 -10.96
N VAL A 271 1.52 19.78 -11.20
CA VAL A 271 1.48 21.24 -11.13
C VAL A 271 1.52 21.87 -12.53
N LEU A 272 0.53 22.71 -12.87
CA LEU A 272 0.55 23.49 -14.10
C LEU A 272 1.21 24.86 -13.85
N ARG A 273 2.16 25.23 -14.71
CA ARG A 273 3.01 26.40 -14.53
C ARG A 273 2.71 27.47 -15.58
N HIS A 274 2.79 28.73 -15.18
CA HIS A 274 2.73 29.84 -16.14
C HIS A 274 3.88 29.77 -17.14
N GLY A 275 3.57 29.99 -18.43
CA GLY A 275 4.52 29.92 -19.53
C GLY A 275 4.43 28.63 -20.34
N ASN A 276 3.83 27.58 -19.78
CA ASN A 276 3.51 26.36 -20.52
C ASN A 276 2.36 26.62 -21.51
N SER A 277 2.46 26.07 -22.72
CA SER A 277 1.34 26.04 -23.67
C SER A 277 0.27 25.07 -23.19
N ASP A 278 -0.96 25.24 -23.70
CA ASP A 278 -2.06 24.31 -23.39
C ASP A 278 -1.68 22.88 -23.81
N ASP A 279 -1.08 22.67 -25.00
CA ASP A 279 -0.57 21.36 -25.46
C ASP A 279 0.45 20.74 -24.50
N ALA A 280 1.37 21.55 -23.96
CA ALA A 280 2.37 21.06 -23.01
C ALA A 280 1.72 20.65 -21.68
N CYS A 281 0.70 21.40 -21.23
CA CYS A 281 -0.10 21.05 -20.07
C CYS A 281 -0.92 19.77 -20.31
N GLU A 282 -1.55 19.62 -21.47
CA GLU A 282 -2.30 18.41 -21.81
C GLU A 282 -1.42 17.17 -21.85
N LYS A 283 -0.22 17.29 -22.44
CA LYS A 283 0.75 16.19 -22.46
C LYS A 283 1.16 15.81 -21.03
N TRP A 284 1.54 16.80 -20.22
CA TRP A 284 1.95 16.59 -18.82
C TRP A 284 0.86 15.93 -17.97
N LEU A 285 -0.40 16.34 -18.14
CA LEU A 285 -1.52 15.73 -17.43
C LEU A 285 -1.89 14.35 -17.96
N SER A 286 -1.72 14.10 -19.27
CA SER A 286 -1.92 12.77 -19.84
C SER A 286 -0.89 11.78 -19.30
N GLU A 287 0.38 12.18 -19.15
CA GLU A 287 1.42 11.39 -18.49
C GLU A 287 1.04 11.07 -17.03
N GLY A 288 0.48 12.04 -16.29
CA GLY A 288 -0.03 11.80 -14.95
C GLY A 288 -1.20 10.80 -14.87
N LEU A 289 -2.07 10.77 -15.88
CA LEU A 289 -3.15 9.77 -15.97
C LEU A 289 -2.62 8.36 -16.21
N GLU A 290 -1.64 8.21 -17.10
CA GLU A 290 -0.99 6.94 -17.34
C GLU A 290 -0.27 6.44 -16.07
N GLN A 291 0.46 7.33 -15.41
CA GLN A 291 1.15 7.04 -14.13
C GLN A 291 0.19 6.54 -13.04
N VAL A 292 -0.93 7.23 -12.78
CA VAL A 292 -1.85 6.81 -11.72
C VAL A 292 -2.50 5.44 -12.00
N ILE A 293 -2.69 5.10 -13.28
CA ILE A 293 -3.23 3.80 -13.71
C ILE A 293 -2.18 2.70 -13.54
N ASP A 294 -0.96 2.93 -14.01
CA ASP A 294 0.15 1.97 -13.91
C ASP A 294 0.49 1.67 -12.44
N TYR A 295 0.63 2.71 -11.63
CA TYR A 295 0.84 2.58 -10.18
C TYR A 295 -0.37 1.95 -9.48
N GLY A 296 -1.58 2.23 -9.97
CA GLY A 296 -2.80 1.59 -9.50
C GLY A 296 -2.79 0.07 -9.75
N SER A 297 -2.34 -0.35 -10.92
CA SER A 297 -2.18 -1.75 -11.29
C SER A 297 -1.15 -2.46 -10.40
N ASP A 298 0.02 -1.84 -10.19
CA ASP A 298 1.09 -2.35 -9.31
C ASP A 298 0.61 -2.63 -7.88
N ARG A 299 -0.42 -1.91 -7.43
CA ARG A 299 -0.89 -1.91 -6.05
C ARG A 299 -2.28 -2.51 -5.87
N ALA A 300 -2.86 -3.07 -6.95
CA ALA A 300 -4.25 -3.51 -7.01
C ALA A 300 -5.23 -2.45 -6.44
N ALA A 301 -4.95 -1.18 -6.73
CA ALA A 301 -5.71 -0.05 -6.24
C ALA A 301 -7.11 -0.06 -6.87
N LYS A 302 -8.10 0.27 -6.05
CA LYS A 302 -9.49 0.38 -6.50
C LYS A 302 -9.90 1.82 -6.71
N SER A 303 -9.09 2.77 -6.29
CA SER A 303 -9.36 4.20 -6.38
C SER A 303 -8.11 4.93 -6.90
N HIS A 304 -8.31 5.83 -7.85
CA HIS A 304 -7.24 6.54 -8.55
C HIS A 304 -7.58 8.02 -8.57
N TYR A 305 -6.63 8.87 -8.23
CA TYR A 305 -6.79 10.32 -8.21
C TYR A 305 -5.67 10.99 -8.98
N LEU A 306 -6.05 11.90 -9.88
CA LEU A 306 -5.14 12.87 -10.46
C LEU A 306 -5.42 14.24 -9.82
N MET A 307 -4.44 14.71 -9.04
CA MET A 307 -4.51 15.92 -8.23
C MET A 307 -3.77 17.06 -8.94
N VAL A 308 -4.51 17.95 -9.61
CA VAL A 308 -3.92 19.01 -10.42
C VAL A 308 -3.98 20.34 -9.71
N TYR A 309 -2.83 20.99 -9.56
CA TYR A 309 -2.69 22.31 -8.98
C TYR A 309 -2.28 23.31 -10.06
N ASP A 310 -3.21 24.19 -10.44
CA ASP A 310 -3.04 25.11 -11.56
C ASP A 310 -2.53 26.48 -11.09
N GLY A 311 -1.24 26.74 -11.33
CA GLY A 311 -0.60 28.03 -11.10
C GLY A 311 -0.48 28.89 -12.36
N ARG A 312 -1.16 28.55 -13.46
CA ARG A 312 -1.08 29.30 -14.71
C ARG A 312 -1.74 30.68 -14.59
N LYS A 313 -1.36 31.56 -15.52
CA LYS A 313 -2.05 32.84 -15.66
C LYS A 313 -3.49 32.66 -16.17
N ARG A 314 -3.73 31.74 -17.10
CA ARG A 314 -5.07 31.37 -17.58
C ARG A 314 -5.46 30.06 -16.89
N LEU A 315 -6.39 30.16 -15.94
CA LEU A 315 -6.87 29.04 -15.14
C LEU A 315 -7.98 28.29 -15.87
N GLY A 316 -8.17 27.04 -15.49
CA GLY A 316 -9.31 26.23 -15.90
C GLY A 316 -8.91 24.81 -16.28
N GLU A 317 -9.86 23.91 -16.11
CA GLU A 317 -9.73 22.52 -16.55
C GLU A 317 -9.48 22.43 -18.06
N LEU A 318 -8.75 21.39 -18.45
CA LEU A 318 -8.57 21.02 -19.86
C LEU A 318 -9.60 19.93 -20.16
N ASP A 319 -10.56 20.24 -21.04
CA ASP A 319 -11.72 19.37 -21.32
C ASP A 319 -11.28 17.94 -21.72
N LEU A 320 -10.22 17.84 -22.53
CA LEU A 320 -9.64 16.57 -22.96
C LEU A 320 -9.21 15.70 -21.77
N ILE A 321 -8.58 16.29 -20.75
CA ILE A 321 -8.11 15.56 -19.57
C ILE A 321 -9.28 15.12 -18.72
N ARG A 322 -10.31 15.97 -18.57
CA ARG A 322 -11.55 15.62 -17.85
C ARG A 322 -12.23 14.42 -18.50
N GLU A 323 -12.32 14.41 -19.83
CA GLU A 323 -12.93 13.31 -20.60
C GLU A 323 -12.13 12.01 -20.45
N LYS A 324 -10.80 12.04 -20.67
CA LYS A 324 -9.92 10.87 -20.49
C LYS A 324 -9.99 10.30 -19.08
N SER A 325 -9.96 11.16 -18.06
CA SER A 325 -10.05 10.74 -16.65
C SER A 325 -11.33 9.96 -16.38
N ARG A 326 -12.47 10.43 -16.92
CA ARG A 326 -13.76 9.76 -16.77
C ARG A 326 -13.77 8.40 -17.47
N GLU A 327 -13.23 8.30 -18.68
CA GLU A 327 -13.14 7.04 -19.43
C GLU A 327 -12.29 5.99 -18.71
N GLN A 328 -11.22 6.43 -18.04
CA GLN A 328 -10.29 5.58 -17.31
C GLN A 328 -10.70 5.34 -15.84
N GLY A 329 -11.80 5.93 -15.39
CA GLY A 329 -12.27 5.78 -14.01
C GLY A 329 -11.35 6.44 -12.97
N VAL A 330 -10.60 7.48 -13.36
CA VAL A 330 -9.73 8.28 -12.50
C VAL A 330 -10.50 9.49 -11.98
N THR A 331 -10.42 9.74 -10.68
CA THR A 331 -11.00 10.94 -10.06
C THR A 331 -10.10 12.14 -10.35
N TYR A 332 -10.56 13.03 -11.22
CA TYR A 332 -9.83 14.23 -11.60
C TYR A 332 -10.22 15.40 -10.69
N LEU A 333 -9.28 15.89 -9.89
CA LEU A 333 -9.48 17.08 -9.05
C LEU A 333 -8.57 18.21 -9.54
N HIS A 334 -9.19 19.31 -9.97
CA HIS A 334 -8.50 20.50 -10.46
C HIS A 334 -8.62 21.64 -9.44
N PHE A 335 -7.47 22.15 -9.00
CA PHE A 335 -7.35 23.17 -7.96
C PHE A 335 -6.66 24.43 -8.50
N GLU A 336 -7.39 25.53 -8.54
CA GLU A 336 -6.87 26.82 -9.02
C GLU A 336 -6.05 27.54 -7.92
N MET A 337 -4.77 27.80 -8.18
CA MET A 337 -3.90 28.54 -7.26
C MET A 337 -3.78 30.00 -7.66
N TYR A 338 -3.83 30.88 -6.66
CA TYR A 338 -3.71 32.32 -6.82
C TYR A 338 -2.31 32.77 -6.40
N ASN A 339 -1.75 33.74 -7.12
CA ASN A 339 -0.39 34.25 -6.89
C ASN A 339 -0.34 35.47 -5.97
N THR A 340 -1.49 35.93 -5.43
CA THR A 340 -1.58 37.05 -4.48
C THR A 340 -2.48 36.70 -3.27
N PRO A 341 -2.17 37.21 -2.06
CA PRO A 341 -2.97 36.95 -0.86
C PRO A 341 -4.42 37.45 -0.92
N SER A 342 -4.69 38.48 -1.74
CA SER A 342 -6.04 39.06 -1.88
C SER A 342 -6.96 38.27 -2.83
N GLY A 343 -6.44 37.25 -3.55
CA GLY A 343 -7.25 36.41 -4.44
C GLY A 343 -7.96 37.17 -5.58
N GLU A 344 -7.53 38.41 -5.88
CA GLU A 344 -8.26 39.43 -6.66
C GLU A 344 -8.59 39.09 -8.13
N ARG A 345 -8.28 37.89 -8.61
CA ARG A 345 -8.51 37.49 -10.01
C ARG A 345 -9.99 37.43 -10.40
N LYS A 346 -10.89 36.98 -9.52
CA LYS A 346 -12.32 36.83 -9.87
C LYS A 346 -13.08 38.16 -9.97
N THR A 347 -12.57 39.25 -9.40
CA THR A 347 -13.22 40.57 -9.42
C THR A 347 -12.83 41.43 -10.62
N LYS A 348 -11.66 41.20 -11.24
CA LYS A 348 -11.15 42.02 -12.35
C LYS A 348 -11.46 41.47 -13.76
N LEU A 349 -11.90 40.22 -13.89
CA LEU A 349 -12.31 39.63 -15.18
C LEU A 349 -13.82 39.79 -15.49
N LYS A 350 -14.59 40.42 -14.60
CA LYS A 350 -16.01 40.77 -14.78
C LYS A 350 -16.24 42.27 -15.05
N LYS A 351 -15.18 43.03 -15.27
CA LYS A 351 -15.21 44.39 -15.82
C LYS A 351 -14.48 44.36 -17.15
#